data_AF-A0A852UYE6-F1
#
_entry.id   AF-A0A852UYE6-F1
#
_cell.length_a   1.000
_cell.length_b   1.000
_cell.length_c   1.000
_cell.angle_alpha   90.00
_cell.angle_beta   90.00
_cell.angle_gamma   90.00
#
_symmetry.space_group_name_H-M   'P 1'
#
loop_
_entity.id
_entity.type
_entity.pdbx_description
1 polymer ?
#
loop_
_entity_poly.entity_id
_entity_poly.type
_entity_poly.pdbx_seq_one_letter_code
_entity_poly.pdbx_strand_id
1 'polypeptide(L)'
;MPSRTRGGLLAVLAGGTAFAALYGAHPAADRPPVTAPAPALVPGPALVPGPGRSACADRKPIVIAHRGASALRPEHTLLAYDLAIGTGADYIECDLVSTRDHVLVARHENELSQTTDVALHPEFAARRTTKVVNGRPRTGWFTEDFTLAELRTLRARERCPGQRPGSAAYDGLDRIPTLDEIVQLAQRRGAGLHIETKIPSYFASIGLPLEEPLLATLARYGWDDATDPVFIQSFETGNLKKLHAMTHLRLIQFIADAGAPYDLVAAGDPRTYDDMVTPAGLREIARYADGVGVVTRRIVPRGPHGRSLPSTSLVADAHAAGLLVHVSTVRAQNGRLPAEYRRGDRRDPRYRSLPGDTAGWLGRLCRLGVDGIFADDPGVARAGLDLVRAAHPAAVRPTGADGGATRAAGAAVTRDVRIRVTGAGASGTRADEDPLKRGGSLRRRVDTITA
;
A
#
# COMPACT_ATOMS: atom_id res chain seq x y z
N MET A 1 62.68 41.31 -11.30
CA MET A 1 63.32 40.57 -10.19
C MET A 1 62.68 39.19 -10.07
N PRO A 2 63.48 38.12 -10.21
CA PRO A 2 63.11 36.70 -10.03
C PRO A 2 63.33 36.26 -8.57
N SER A 3 62.74 35.16 -8.08
CA SER A 3 63.40 33.85 -7.83
C SER A 3 62.33 32.93 -7.17
N ARG A 4 62.10 31.64 -7.48
CA ARG A 4 62.91 30.41 -7.63
C ARG A 4 63.74 30.00 -6.41
N THR A 5 63.27 28.94 -5.72
CA THR A 5 64.00 27.77 -5.16
C THR A 5 62.93 26.80 -4.62
N ARG A 6 62.69 25.56 -5.08
CA ARG A 6 63.50 24.31 -5.26
C ARG A 6 64.19 23.78 -4.00
N GLY A 7 63.73 22.60 -3.57
CA GLY A 7 64.60 21.43 -3.33
C GLY A 7 64.78 21.00 -1.87
N GLY A 8 64.56 19.71 -1.59
CA GLY A 8 65.02 19.09 -0.35
C GLY A 8 64.33 17.76 0.02
N LEU A 9 64.64 16.71 -0.73
CA LEU A 9 64.37 15.30 -0.41
C LEU A 9 65.36 14.82 0.67
N LEU A 10 64.94 14.01 1.66
CA LEU A 10 65.79 12.95 2.20
C LEU A 10 64.96 11.85 2.89
N ALA A 11 65.11 10.63 2.39
CA ALA A 11 64.68 9.38 3.01
C ALA A 11 65.84 8.81 3.84
N VAL A 12 65.52 8.15 4.96
CA VAL A 12 66.42 7.17 5.59
C VAL A 12 65.60 5.95 6.03
N LEU A 13 66.00 4.79 5.50
CA LEU A 13 65.65 3.42 5.88
C LEU A 13 66.52 2.97 7.06
N ALA A 14 66.00 2.00 7.86
CA ALA A 14 66.61 0.69 8.12
C ALA A 14 66.54 0.17 9.58
N GLY A 15 66.32 -1.15 9.69
CA GLY A 15 66.51 -2.05 10.85
C GLY A 15 65.19 -2.58 11.44
N GLY A 16 64.72 -3.83 11.30
CA GLY A 16 65.41 -5.14 11.34
C GLY A 16 65.80 -5.44 12.79
N THR A 17 65.35 -6.47 13.53
CA THR A 17 65.21 -7.94 13.32
C THR A 17 64.41 -8.52 14.53
N ALA A 18 63.43 -9.42 14.40
CA ALA A 18 63.45 -10.90 14.28
C ALA A 18 63.69 -11.74 15.58
N PHE A 19 62.71 -12.62 15.85
CA PHE A 19 62.77 -14.00 16.40
C PHE A 19 63.27 -14.30 17.84
N ALA A 20 62.45 -14.97 18.65
CA ALA A 20 62.53 -16.43 18.88
C ALA A 20 61.61 -16.90 20.04
N ALA A 21 60.92 -18.02 19.80
CA ALA A 21 60.23 -18.83 20.80
C ALA A 21 61.21 -19.84 21.45
N LEU A 22 60.94 -20.28 22.69
CA LEU A 22 61.17 -21.66 23.13
C LEU A 22 60.56 -21.97 24.52
N TYR A 23 60.21 -23.25 24.63
CA TYR A 23 59.49 -23.99 25.67
C TYR A 23 60.16 -24.07 27.05
N GLY A 24 59.36 -24.36 28.09
CA GLY A 24 59.82 -24.95 29.35
C GLY A 24 58.64 -25.34 30.26
N ALA A 25 58.62 -26.59 30.74
CA ALA A 25 57.51 -27.25 31.44
C ALA A 25 57.74 -27.46 32.95
N HIS A 26 56.66 -27.88 33.64
CA HIS A 26 56.52 -28.54 34.96
C HIS A 26 56.59 -27.71 36.27
N PRO A 27 56.03 -28.20 37.42
CA PRO A 27 55.21 -29.40 37.69
C PRO A 27 53.90 -29.14 38.50
N ALA A 28 53.15 -30.22 38.75
CA ALA A 28 51.92 -30.30 39.54
C ALA A 28 52.17 -30.47 41.05
N ALA A 29 51.23 -29.99 41.88
CA ALA A 29 51.07 -30.40 43.29
C ALA A 29 49.62 -30.24 43.80
N ASP A 30 49.11 -31.34 44.34
CA ASP A 30 47.98 -31.66 45.23
C ASP A 30 46.91 -30.63 45.65
N ARG A 31 45.63 -31.06 45.48
CA ARG A 31 44.49 -30.65 46.30
C ARG A 31 43.66 -31.89 46.75
N PRO A 32 43.10 -31.87 47.98
CA PRO A 32 42.43 -33.01 48.64
C PRO A 32 40.98 -33.24 48.14
N PRO A 33 40.30 -34.34 48.53
CA PRO A 33 39.12 -34.85 47.82
C PRO A 33 37.86 -34.08 48.21
N VAL A 34 37.09 -33.66 47.20
CA VAL A 34 35.73 -33.15 47.38
C VAL A 34 34.77 -34.15 46.75
N THR A 35 33.85 -34.59 47.58
CA THR A 35 32.68 -35.44 47.32
C THR A 35 31.96 -35.10 46.02
N ALA A 36 31.67 -36.11 45.21
CA ALA A 36 30.90 -35.99 43.98
C ALA A 36 29.45 -35.57 44.27
N PRO A 37 28.92 -34.53 43.62
CA PRO A 37 27.48 -34.31 43.58
C PRO A 37 26.83 -35.28 42.57
N ALA A 38 25.57 -35.64 42.83
CA ALA A 38 24.72 -36.43 41.94
C ALA A 38 24.70 -35.86 40.50
N PRO A 39 24.50 -36.70 39.46
CA PRO A 39 24.51 -36.22 38.08
C PRO A 39 23.38 -35.21 37.87
N ALA A 40 23.75 -33.94 37.66
CA ALA A 40 22.84 -32.96 37.12
C ALA A 40 22.45 -33.42 35.70
N LEU A 41 21.14 -33.50 35.47
CA LEU A 41 20.55 -33.78 34.17
C LEU A 41 21.08 -32.72 33.18
N VAL A 42 21.99 -33.10 32.28
CA VAL A 42 22.42 -32.24 31.18
C VAL A 42 21.18 -32.07 30.29
N PRO A 43 20.62 -30.85 30.11
CA PRO A 43 19.61 -30.68 29.10
C PRO A 43 20.29 -30.96 27.75
N GLY A 44 19.81 -31.99 27.05
CA GLY A 44 20.26 -32.30 25.70
C GLY A 44 20.17 -31.05 24.81
N PRO A 45 20.96 -30.97 23.73
CA PRO A 45 20.90 -29.82 22.84
C PRO A 45 19.45 -29.62 22.41
N ALA A 46 18.89 -28.46 22.77
CA ALA A 46 17.59 -28.07 22.28
C ALA A 46 17.65 -28.18 20.75
N LEU A 47 16.77 -29.00 20.18
CA LEU A 47 16.59 -29.04 18.73
C LEU A 47 16.34 -27.59 18.30
N VAL A 48 17.30 -26.99 17.61
CA VAL A 48 17.09 -25.72 16.92
C VAL A 48 15.95 -25.99 15.96
N PRO A 49 14.80 -25.29 16.07
CA PRO A 49 13.75 -25.43 15.07
C PRO A 49 14.39 -25.05 13.73
N GLY A 50 14.37 -25.98 12.77
CA GLY A 50 14.70 -25.66 11.38
C GLY A 50 13.84 -24.49 10.90
N PRO A 51 14.21 -23.78 9.82
CA PRO A 51 13.54 -22.55 9.40
C PRO A 51 12.05 -22.83 9.29
N GLY A 52 11.31 -22.31 10.27
CA GLY A 52 9.88 -22.50 10.37
C GLY A 52 9.28 -21.95 9.09
N ARG A 53 8.44 -22.76 8.42
CA ARG A 53 7.54 -22.27 7.38
C ARG A 53 6.87 -21.02 7.96
N SER A 54 7.19 -19.86 7.39
CA SER A 54 6.66 -18.57 7.83
C SER A 54 5.14 -18.67 7.87
N ALA A 55 4.53 -18.30 9.00
CA ALA A 55 3.08 -18.19 9.15
C ALA A 55 2.45 -17.19 8.15
N CYS A 56 3.27 -16.42 7.43
CA CYS A 56 2.85 -15.55 6.33
C CYS A 56 2.57 -16.31 5.01
N ALA A 57 3.07 -17.55 4.84
CA ALA A 57 2.89 -18.32 3.60
C ALA A 57 1.42 -18.71 3.32
N ASP A 58 0.54 -18.66 4.34
CA ASP A 58 -0.87 -19.01 4.20
C ASP A 58 -1.81 -17.78 4.07
N ARG A 59 -1.30 -16.55 4.24
CA ARG A 59 -2.13 -15.33 4.20
C ARG A 59 -1.95 -14.61 2.87
N LYS A 60 -3.00 -14.63 2.05
CA LYS A 60 -3.05 -13.92 0.76
C LYS A 60 -2.82 -12.42 0.99
N PRO A 61 -1.90 -11.76 0.28
CA PRO A 61 -1.73 -10.33 0.41
C PRO A 61 -3.02 -9.60 0.03
N ILE A 62 -3.36 -8.55 0.78
CA ILE A 62 -4.52 -7.71 0.43
C ILE A 62 -4.23 -6.92 -0.85
N VAL A 63 -5.26 -6.72 -1.68
CA VAL A 63 -5.18 -5.86 -2.86
C VAL A 63 -5.70 -4.49 -2.48
N ILE A 64 -4.82 -3.49 -2.56
CA ILE A 64 -5.11 -2.10 -2.28
C ILE A 64 -5.16 -1.36 -3.61
N ALA A 65 -6.31 -0.80 -3.96
CA ALA A 65 -6.49 -0.07 -5.21
C ALA A 65 -5.87 1.33 -5.11
N HIS A 66 -4.67 1.48 -5.64
CA HIS A 66 -3.90 2.72 -5.59
C HIS A 66 -4.60 3.79 -6.43
N ARG A 67 -5.24 4.72 -5.72
CA ARG A 67 -6.10 5.79 -6.24
C ARG A 67 -7.33 5.28 -6.97
N GLY A 68 -7.83 4.11 -6.56
CA GLY A 68 -8.85 3.34 -7.28
C GLY A 68 -8.24 2.51 -8.43
N ALA A 69 -9.06 2.18 -9.43
CA ALA A 69 -8.60 1.49 -10.65
C ALA A 69 -7.92 2.50 -11.60
N SER A 70 -6.88 3.17 -11.12
CA SER A 70 -6.27 4.34 -11.76
C SER A 70 -5.61 4.05 -13.12
N ALA A 71 -5.32 2.78 -13.42
CA ALA A 71 -4.90 2.37 -14.77
C ALA A 71 -6.04 2.48 -15.81
N LEU A 72 -7.29 2.46 -15.37
CA LEU A 72 -8.49 2.30 -16.19
C LEU A 72 -9.43 3.50 -16.12
N ARG A 73 -9.36 4.32 -15.06
CA ARG A 73 -10.17 5.52 -14.84
C ARG A 73 -9.32 6.64 -14.23
N PRO A 74 -9.67 7.92 -14.43
CA PRO A 74 -9.02 9.04 -13.75
C PRO A 74 -8.93 8.79 -12.24
N GLU A 75 -7.71 8.94 -11.71
CA GLU A 75 -7.39 8.65 -10.31
C GLU A 75 -8.24 9.48 -9.32
N HIS A 76 -8.52 8.90 -8.15
CA HIS A 76 -9.32 9.51 -7.08
C HIS A 76 -10.70 10.02 -7.52
N THR A 77 -11.43 9.19 -8.26
CA THR A 77 -12.83 9.43 -8.63
C THR A 77 -13.70 8.32 -8.06
N LEU A 78 -15.00 8.58 -7.84
CA LEU A 78 -15.91 7.53 -7.38
C LEU A 78 -16.02 6.42 -8.42
N LEU A 79 -15.96 6.74 -9.71
CA LEU A 79 -15.89 5.76 -10.81
C LEU A 79 -14.65 4.86 -10.71
N ALA A 80 -13.48 5.42 -10.39
CA ALA A 80 -12.26 4.64 -10.22
C ALA A 80 -12.34 3.73 -8.99
N TYR A 81 -12.90 4.21 -7.89
CA TYR A 81 -13.09 3.42 -6.66
C TYR A 81 -14.13 2.30 -6.86
N ASP A 82 -15.26 2.60 -7.48
CA ASP A 82 -16.33 1.63 -7.72
C ASP A 82 -15.84 0.47 -8.61
N LEU A 83 -15.11 0.81 -9.68
CA LEU A 83 -14.49 -0.19 -10.56
C LEU A 83 -13.43 -1.02 -9.82
N ALA A 84 -12.61 -0.39 -8.97
CA ALA A 84 -11.61 -1.10 -8.19
C ALA A 84 -12.24 -2.16 -7.27
N ILE A 85 -13.30 -1.79 -6.56
CA ILE A 85 -14.02 -2.73 -5.67
C ILE A 85 -14.64 -3.85 -6.50
N GLY A 86 -15.33 -3.50 -7.60
CA GLY A 86 -15.95 -4.47 -8.51
C GLY A 86 -14.95 -5.43 -9.20
N THR A 87 -13.68 -5.08 -9.27
CA THR A 87 -12.61 -5.91 -9.85
C THR A 87 -11.76 -6.62 -8.80
N GLY A 88 -12.13 -6.54 -7.52
CA GLY A 88 -11.55 -7.37 -6.47
C GLY A 88 -10.49 -6.70 -5.61
N ALA A 89 -10.53 -5.37 -5.46
CA ALA A 89 -9.81 -4.67 -4.39
C ALA A 89 -10.41 -5.00 -3.01
N ASP A 90 -9.55 -5.27 -2.02
CA ASP A 90 -9.97 -5.39 -0.61
C ASP A 90 -10.09 -4.01 0.04
N TYR A 91 -9.21 -3.09 -0.36
CA TYR A 91 -9.15 -1.71 0.13
C TYR A 91 -9.06 -0.76 -1.07
N ILE A 92 -9.70 0.41 -0.98
CA ILE A 92 -9.43 1.54 -1.87
C ILE A 92 -8.49 2.52 -1.19
N GLU A 93 -7.46 2.98 -1.89
CA GLU A 93 -6.58 4.02 -1.39
C GLU A 93 -7.07 5.41 -1.83
N CYS A 94 -7.07 6.36 -0.90
CA CYS A 94 -7.33 7.77 -1.17
C CYS A 94 -6.28 8.67 -0.52
N ASP A 95 -5.75 9.60 -1.30
CA ASP A 95 -4.87 10.68 -0.81
C ASP A 95 -5.73 11.88 -0.40
N LEU A 96 -5.60 12.37 0.82
CA LEU A 96 -6.42 13.48 1.31
C LEU A 96 -5.66 14.80 1.36
N VAL A 97 -6.32 15.84 0.85
CA VAL A 97 -5.93 17.25 0.92
C VAL A 97 -7.12 18.08 1.40
N SER A 98 -6.86 19.28 1.93
CA SER A 98 -7.92 20.18 2.42
C SER A 98 -8.33 21.23 1.40
N THR A 99 -9.62 21.58 1.42
CA THR A 99 -10.17 22.79 0.81
C THR A 99 -10.04 23.99 1.75
N ARG A 100 -10.33 25.20 1.25
CA ARG A 100 -10.34 26.47 2.00
C ARG A 100 -11.34 26.46 3.17
N ASP A 101 -12.48 25.83 2.96
CA ASP A 101 -13.55 25.63 3.95
C ASP A 101 -13.38 24.33 4.76
N HIS A 102 -12.14 23.81 4.81
CA HIS A 102 -11.69 22.69 5.65
C HIS A 102 -12.41 21.36 5.42
N VAL A 103 -12.84 21.11 4.19
CA VAL A 103 -13.35 19.79 3.77
C VAL A 103 -12.21 18.95 3.20
N LEU A 104 -12.15 17.68 3.60
CA LEU A 104 -11.19 16.73 3.02
C LEU A 104 -11.70 16.15 1.71
N VAL A 105 -10.88 16.27 0.68
CA VAL A 105 -11.14 15.76 -0.67
C VAL A 105 -10.02 14.85 -1.14
N ALA A 106 -10.33 13.87 -1.99
CA ALA A 106 -9.33 12.91 -2.46
C ALA A 106 -8.57 13.40 -3.68
N ARG A 107 -7.27 13.68 -3.52
CA ARG A 107 -6.32 14.11 -4.55
C ARG A 107 -4.87 13.83 -4.13
N HIS A 108 -4.08 13.29 -5.04
CA HIS A 108 -2.65 13.02 -4.80
C HIS A 108 -1.77 14.28 -4.74
N GLU A 109 -2.17 15.39 -5.35
CA GLU A 109 -1.56 16.70 -5.12
C GLU A 109 -2.65 17.72 -4.82
N ASN A 110 -2.33 18.68 -3.95
CA ASN A 110 -3.17 19.86 -3.75
C ASN A 110 -3.16 20.78 -4.98
N GLU A 111 -2.13 20.71 -5.83
CA GLU A 111 -2.08 21.39 -7.13
C GLU A 111 -3.00 20.67 -8.15
N LEU A 112 -3.90 21.43 -8.78
CA LEU A 112 -5.04 20.93 -9.55
C LEU A 112 -4.81 20.86 -11.06
N SER A 113 -3.83 21.57 -11.61
CA SER A 113 -3.65 21.76 -13.06
C SER A 113 -3.54 20.45 -13.83
N GLN A 114 -2.79 19.49 -13.30
CA GLN A 114 -2.46 18.28 -14.05
C GLN A 114 -3.65 17.33 -14.22
N THR A 115 -4.58 17.34 -13.28
CA THR A 115 -5.52 16.24 -13.04
C THR A 115 -6.96 16.75 -12.90
N THR A 116 -7.19 18.02 -13.27
CA THR A 116 -8.52 18.61 -13.41
C THR A 116 -8.63 19.45 -14.68
N ASP A 117 -9.81 19.96 -14.95
CA ASP A 117 -10.10 20.96 -15.98
C ASP A 117 -9.99 22.41 -15.48
N VAL A 118 -9.42 22.69 -14.29
CA VAL A 118 -9.39 24.04 -13.67
C VAL A 118 -8.88 25.15 -14.60
N ALA A 119 -7.93 24.83 -15.48
CA ALA A 119 -7.38 25.80 -16.45
C ALA A 119 -8.37 26.21 -17.54
N LEU A 120 -9.48 25.47 -17.71
CA LEU A 120 -10.55 25.74 -18.66
C LEU A 120 -11.67 26.61 -18.06
N HIS A 121 -11.57 26.99 -16.78
CA HIS A 121 -12.54 27.82 -16.07
C HIS A 121 -12.06 29.29 -15.96
N PRO A 122 -12.58 30.23 -16.78
CA PRO A 122 -12.12 31.62 -16.78
C PRO A 122 -12.31 32.32 -15.43
N GLU A 123 -13.37 31.97 -14.69
CA GLU A 123 -13.66 32.49 -13.36
C GLU A 123 -12.56 32.17 -12.33
N PHE A 124 -11.73 31.15 -12.59
CA PHE A 124 -10.61 30.76 -11.73
C PHE A 124 -9.25 31.21 -12.24
N ALA A 125 -9.16 31.85 -13.41
CA ALA A 125 -7.88 32.24 -14.02
C ALA A 125 -7.00 33.07 -13.06
N ALA A 126 -7.61 34.01 -12.32
CA ALA A 126 -6.90 34.86 -11.36
C ALA A 126 -6.40 34.12 -10.10
N ARG A 127 -6.84 32.89 -9.85
CA ARG A 127 -6.38 32.07 -8.70
C ARG A 127 -5.09 31.31 -8.97
N ARG A 128 -4.58 31.34 -10.21
CA ARG A 128 -3.31 30.71 -10.55
C ARG A 128 -2.18 31.45 -9.82
N THR A 129 -1.47 30.77 -8.94
CA THR A 129 -0.43 31.38 -8.09
C THR A 129 0.79 30.46 -7.95
N THR A 130 1.84 30.94 -7.29
CA THR A 130 3.02 30.16 -6.92
C THR A 130 3.08 30.00 -5.41
N LYS A 131 3.20 28.76 -4.93
CA LYS A 131 3.34 28.41 -3.51
C LYS A 131 4.56 27.54 -3.28
N VAL A 132 5.16 27.65 -2.09
CA VAL A 132 6.22 26.75 -1.65
C VAL A 132 5.57 25.59 -0.89
N VAL A 133 5.58 24.41 -1.49
CA VAL A 133 5.04 23.18 -0.91
C VAL A 133 6.20 22.21 -0.69
N ASN A 134 6.39 21.80 0.56
CA ASN A 134 7.52 20.97 0.99
C ASN A 134 8.89 21.51 0.51
N GLY A 135 9.13 22.81 0.73
CA GLY A 135 10.37 23.49 0.36
C GLY A 135 10.56 23.71 -1.15
N ARG A 136 9.57 23.38 -1.99
CA ARG A 136 9.67 23.52 -3.46
C ARG A 136 8.61 24.44 -4.02
N PRO A 137 8.97 25.40 -4.90
CA PRO A 137 7.98 26.23 -5.58
C PRO A 137 7.14 25.36 -6.53
N ARG A 138 5.84 25.57 -6.50
CA ARG A 138 4.85 25.01 -7.42
C ARG A 138 3.98 26.14 -7.93
N THR A 139 3.63 26.12 -9.22
CA THR A 139 2.76 27.14 -9.82
C THR A 139 1.55 26.48 -10.43
N GLY A 140 0.36 26.96 -10.08
CA GLY A 140 -0.89 26.34 -10.50
C GLY A 140 -2.08 26.82 -9.66
N TRP A 141 -3.09 25.97 -9.53
CA TRP A 141 -4.27 26.20 -8.69
C TRP A 141 -4.25 25.19 -7.56
N PHE A 142 -4.54 25.62 -6.33
CA PHE A 142 -4.37 24.76 -5.17
C PHE A 142 -5.68 24.54 -4.43
N THR A 143 -5.94 23.32 -3.95
CA THR A 143 -7.21 22.96 -3.28
C THR A 143 -7.56 23.91 -2.13
N GLU A 144 -6.57 24.34 -1.36
CA GLU A 144 -6.76 25.26 -0.23
C GLU A 144 -7.16 26.69 -0.64
N ASP A 145 -7.14 27.04 -1.93
CA ASP A 145 -7.64 28.33 -2.43
C ASP A 145 -9.11 28.27 -2.89
N PHE A 146 -9.74 27.10 -2.78
CA PHE A 146 -11.11 26.83 -3.24
C PHE A 146 -11.97 26.30 -2.10
N THR A 147 -13.23 26.71 -2.07
CA THR A 147 -14.26 26.02 -1.28
C THR A 147 -14.63 24.69 -1.92
N LEU A 148 -15.25 23.79 -1.15
CA LEU A 148 -15.81 22.57 -1.73
C LEU A 148 -16.81 22.88 -2.85
N ALA A 149 -17.67 23.89 -2.66
CA ALA A 149 -18.67 24.27 -3.66
C ALA A 149 -18.04 24.65 -5.01
N GLU A 150 -16.91 25.36 -4.98
CA GLU A 150 -16.14 25.70 -6.17
C GLU A 150 -15.43 24.47 -6.74
N LEU A 151 -14.79 23.62 -5.93
CA LEU A 151 -14.15 22.39 -6.43
C LEU A 151 -15.15 21.42 -7.08
N ARG A 152 -16.42 21.44 -6.66
CA ARG A 152 -17.48 20.63 -7.27
C ARG A 152 -17.85 21.06 -8.69
N THR A 153 -17.45 22.24 -9.15
CA THR A 153 -17.65 22.65 -10.54
C THR A 153 -16.63 21.99 -11.47
N LEU A 154 -15.44 21.66 -10.96
CA LEU A 154 -14.36 21.03 -11.71
C LEU A 154 -14.66 19.56 -12.04
N ARG A 155 -13.97 19.04 -13.05
CA ARG A 155 -13.94 17.63 -13.41
C ARG A 155 -12.55 17.04 -13.37
N ALA A 156 -12.47 15.79 -12.93
CA ALA A 156 -11.24 15.04 -12.87
C ALA A 156 -10.77 14.61 -14.27
N ARG A 157 -9.45 14.52 -14.42
CA ARG A 157 -8.78 14.12 -15.66
C ARG A 157 -7.61 13.18 -15.39
N GLU A 158 -7.33 12.32 -16.37
CA GLU A 158 -6.20 11.40 -16.38
C GLU A 158 -4.87 12.16 -16.37
N ARG A 159 -4.00 11.81 -15.42
CA ARG A 159 -2.67 12.40 -15.22
C ARG A 159 -1.73 12.19 -16.41
N CYS A 160 -1.83 11.04 -17.05
CA CYS A 160 -0.89 10.52 -18.04
C CYS A 160 -1.61 10.04 -19.31
N PRO A 161 -2.33 10.92 -20.04
CA PRO A 161 -3.22 10.50 -21.14
C PRO A 161 -2.47 9.79 -22.28
N GLY A 162 -1.23 10.17 -22.55
CA GLY A 162 -0.39 9.48 -23.55
C GLY A 162 -0.01 8.05 -23.16
N GLN A 163 0.00 7.71 -21.87
CA GLN A 163 0.27 6.34 -21.38
C GLN A 163 -1.03 5.55 -21.14
N ARG A 164 -2.13 6.25 -20.85
CA ARG A 164 -3.44 5.66 -20.48
C ARG A 164 -4.58 6.27 -21.32
N PRO A 165 -4.56 6.14 -22.65
CA PRO A 165 -5.61 6.72 -23.49
C PRO A 165 -6.99 6.15 -23.17
N GLY A 166 -7.08 4.88 -22.75
CA GLY A 166 -8.34 4.27 -22.31
C GLY A 166 -8.90 4.87 -21.01
N SER A 167 -8.04 5.32 -20.09
CA SER A 167 -8.46 6.05 -18.89
C SER A 167 -8.85 7.50 -19.24
N ALA A 168 -8.06 8.16 -20.10
CA ALA A 168 -8.32 9.52 -20.56
C ALA A 168 -9.66 9.67 -21.32
N ALA A 169 -10.20 8.57 -21.88
CA ALA A 169 -11.55 8.57 -22.47
C ALA A 169 -12.67 8.85 -21.44
N TYR A 170 -12.36 8.79 -20.14
CA TYR A 170 -13.27 9.12 -19.03
C TYR A 170 -12.99 10.49 -18.41
N ASP A 171 -12.09 11.29 -18.99
CA ASP A 171 -11.89 12.70 -18.59
C ASP A 171 -13.22 13.45 -18.60
N GLY A 172 -13.45 14.30 -17.59
CA GLY A 172 -14.64 15.15 -17.57
C GLY A 172 -15.90 14.50 -16.98
N LEU A 173 -15.89 13.18 -16.74
CA LEU A 173 -17.10 12.46 -16.30
C LEU A 173 -17.35 12.59 -14.79
N ASP A 174 -16.30 12.51 -13.97
CA ASP A 174 -16.40 12.53 -12.52
C ASP A 174 -15.85 13.82 -11.91
N ARG A 175 -16.33 14.10 -10.69
CA ARG A 175 -15.88 15.23 -9.86
C ARG A 175 -14.81 14.76 -8.87
N ILE A 176 -14.19 15.71 -8.20
CA ILE A 176 -13.35 15.43 -7.03
C ILE A 176 -14.28 14.98 -5.88
N PRO A 177 -14.07 13.79 -5.29
CA PRO A 177 -14.90 13.29 -4.20
C PRO A 177 -14.44 13.79 -2.83
N THR A 178 -15.37 13.93 -1.90
CA THR A 178 -15.07 14.18 -0.48
C THR A 178 -14.78 12.87 0.25
N LEU A 179 -14.14 12.95 1.43
CA LEU A 179 -13.97 11.78 2.28
C LEU A 179 -15.31 11.12 2.65
N ASP A 180 -16.35 11.91 2.96
CA ASP A 180 -17.70 11.38 3.24
C ASP A 180 -18.23 10.48 2.11
N GLU A 181 -18.12 10.91 0.86
CA GLU A 181 -18.60 10.12 -0.28
C GLU A 181 -17.81 8.81 -0.46
N ILE A 182 -16.52 8.85 -0.16
CA ILE A 182 -15.63 7.69 -0.25
C ILE A 182 -15.96 6.67 0.83
N VAL A 183 -16.13 7.11 2.08
CA VAL A 183 -16.53 6.23 3.19
C VAL A 183 -17.89 5.59 2.89
N GLN A 184 -18.86 6.38 2.44
CA GLN A 184 -20.18 5.86 2.08
C GLN A 184 -20.11 4.84 0.94
N LEU A 185 -19.29 5.09 -0.09
CA LEU A 185 -19.09 4.11 -1.18
C LEU A 185 -18.47 2.82 -0.65
N ALA A 186 -17.42 2.92 0.15
CA ALA A 186 -16.70 1.78 0.70
C ALA A 186 -17.60 0.92 1.60
N GLN A 187 -18.38 1.53 2.50
CA GLN A 187 -19.36 0.81 3.33
C GLN A 187 -20.45 0.14 2.50
N ARG A 188 -21.05 0.85 1.52
CA ARG A 188 -22.10 0.27 0.66
C ARG A 188 -21.61 -0.91 -0.17
N ARG A 189 -20.32 -0.91 -0.54
CA ARG A 189 -19.72 -1.93 -1.42
C ARG A 189 -18.89 -2.98 -0.67
N GLY A 190 -18.75 -2.86 0.65
CA GLY A 190 -18.02 -3.80 1.50
C GLY A 190 -16.50 -3.79 1.32
N ALA A 191 -15.90 -2.62 1.08
CA ALA A 191 -14.46 -2.44 0.95
C ALA A 191 -13.88 -1.64 2.13
N GLY A 192 -12.59 -1.85 2.43
CA GLY A 192 -11.84 -1.03 3.37
C GLY A 192 -11.25 0.24 2.76
N LEU A 193 -10.73 1.13 3.61
CA LEU A 193 -10.00 2.33 3.21
C LEU A 193 -8.52 2.28 3.59
N HIS A 194 -7.67 2.76 2.70
CA HIS A 194 -6.26 3.00 2.95
C HIS A 194 -5.98 4.48 2.69
N ILE A 195 -5.92 5.29 3.74
CA ILE A 195 -6.04 6.75 3.63
C ILE A 195 -4.66 7.39 3.80
N GLU A 196 -4.17 8.11 2.79
CA GLU A 196 -2.95 8.92 2.93
C GLU A 196 -3.26 10.34 3.40
N THR A 197 -2.62 10.81 4.48
CA THR A 197 -2.55 12.24 4.79
C THR A 197 -1.49 12.88 3.88
N LYS A 198 -1.92 13.67 2.88
CA LYS A 198 -0.99 14.27 1.93
C LYS A 198 -0.35 15.51 2.52
N ILE A 199 0.98 15.56 2.56
CA ILE A 199 1.79 16.74 2.97
C ILE A 199 1.26 17.42 4.26
N PRO A 200 1.01 16.68 5.35
CA PRO A 200 0.28 17.19 6.51
C PRO A 200 0.97 18.38 7.17
N SER A 201 2.31 18.45 7.21
CA SER A 201 3.03 19.64 7.71
C SER A 201 2.71 20.91 6.93
N TYR A 202 2.55 20.81 5.60
CA TYR A 202 2.19 21.96 4.77
C TYR A 202 0.79 22.46 5.15
N PHE A 203 -0.19 21.56 5.19
CA PHE A 203 -1.57 21.89 5.53
C PHE A 203 -1.72 22.44 6.97
N ALA A 204 -1.00 21.86 7.93
CA ALA A 204 -0.95 22.38 9.30
C ALA A 204 -0.37 23.81 9.34
N SER A 205 0.67 24.10 8.55
CA SER A 205 1.31 25.43 8.52
C SER A 205 0.40 26.56 8.02
N ILE A 206 -0.68 26.23 7.30
CA ILE A 206 -1.67 27.18 6.79
C ILE A 206 -3.01 27.11 7.52
N GLY A 207 -3.06 26.44 8.68
CA GLY A 207 -4.26 26.35 9.52
C GLY A 207 -5.33 25.39 9.00
N LEU A 208 -4.96 24.42 8.15
CA LEU A 208 -5.86 23.40 7.60
C LEU A 208 -5.38 21.97 7.91
N PRO A 209 -5.09 21.63 9.19
CA PRO A 209 -4.58 20.30 9.54
C PRO A 209 -5.54 19.19 9.09
N LEU A 210 -4.99 18.04 8.72
CA LEU A 210 -5.76 16.94 8.12
C LEU A 210 -6.27 15.93 9.15
N GLU A 211 -5.62 15.83 10.32
CA GLU A 211 -5.86 14.73 11.26
C GLU A 211 -7.24 14.79 11.91
N GLU A 212 -7.60 15.94 12.49
CA GLU A 212 -8.87 16.15 13.17
C GLU A 212 -10.09 15.95 12.26
N PRO A 213 -10.20 16.60 11.07
CA PRO A 213 -11.33 16.37 10.18
C PRO A 213 -11.38 14.94 9.61
N LEU A 214 -10.23 14.28 9.45
CA LEU A 214 -10.16 12.87 9.05
C LEU A 214 -10.81 11.97 10.10
N LEU A 215 -10.33 12.03 11.35
CA LEU A 215 -10.84 11.19 12.43
C LEU A 215 -12.30 11.50 12.74
N ALA A 216 -12.68 12.79 12.74
CA ALA A 216 -14.07 13.18 12.93
C ALA A 216 -14.99 12.61 11.84
N THR A 217 -14.52 12.54 10.59
CA THR A 217 -15.31 11.95 9.50
C THR A 217 -15.44 10.45 9.67
N LEU A 218 -14.35 9.72 9.95
CA LEU A 218 -14.39 8.27 10.14
C LEU A 218 -15.29 7.87 11.33
N ALA A 219 -15.17 8.58 12.46
CA ALA A 219 -16.02 8.34 13.64
C ALA A 219 -17.52 8.57 13.35
N ARG A 220 -17.89 9.55 12.51
CA ARG A 220 -19.30 9.74 12.09
C ARG A 220 -19.88 8.53 11.38
N TYR A 221 -19.04 7.72 10.72
CA TYR A 221 -19.46 6.49 10.04
C TYR A 221 -19.17 5.23 10.87
N GLY A 222 -18.77 5.37 12.13
CA GLY A 222 -18.49 4.26 13.03
C GLY A 222 -17.19 3.52 12.74
N TRP A 223 -16.20 4.21 12.15
CA TRP A 223 -14.85 3.67 11.96
C TRP A 223 -13.86 4.43 12.86
N ASP A 224 -13.54 3.87 14.02
CA ASP A 224 -12.67 4.50 15.02
C ASP A 224 -11.78 3.52 15.81
N ASP A 225 -11.85 2.22 15.51
CA ASP A 225 -11.11 1.15 16.20
C ASP A 225 -10.16 0.36 15.29
N ALA A 226 -9.14 -0.27 15.88
CA ALA A 226 -8.16 -1.09 15.17
C ALA A 226 -8.76 -2.23 14.32
N THR A 227 -9.96 -2.69 14.68
CA THR A 227 -10.69 -3.75 13.95
C THR A 227 -11.44 -3.25 12.72
N ASP A 228 -11.67 -1.95 12.60
CA ASP A 228 -12.32 -1.35 11.45
C ASP A 228 -11.44 -1.51 10.20
N PRO A 229 -12.04 -1.65 9.00
CA PRO A 229 -11.30 -1.88 7.76
C PRO A 229 -10.67 -0.57 7.24
N VAL A 230 -9.96 0.15 8.10
CA VAL A 230 -9.26 1.39 7.79
C VAL A 230 -7.78 1.27 8.18
N PHE A 231 -6.93 1.69 7.26
CA PHE A 231 -5.55 2.05 7.52
C PHE A 231 -5.37 3.54 7.25
N ILE A 232 -4.58 4.24 8.07
CA ILE A 232 -4.12 5.60 7.78
C ILE A 232 -2.61 5.53 7.51
N GLN A 233 -2.14 6.22 6.47
CA GLN A 233 -0.74 6.26 6.08
C GLN A 233 -0.23 7.67 5.91
N SER A 234 1.07 7.84 6.09
CA SER A 234 1.76 9.08 5.77
C SER A 234 3.23 8.83 5.46
N PHE A 235 3.83 9.74 4.69
CA PHE A 235 5.28 9.83 4.58
C PHE A 235 5.91 10.54 5.78
N GLU A 236 5.16 11.40 6.47
CA GLU A 236 5.68 12.24 7.57
C GLU A 236 5.52 11.53 8.91
N THR A 237 6.60 11.48 9.69
CA THR A 237 6.68 10.70 10.93
C THR A 237 5.93 11.37 12.09
N GLY A 238 6.01 12.70 12.18
CA GLY A 238 5.36 13.51 13.21
C GLY A 238 3.83 13.45 13.09
N ASN A 239 3.31 13.42 11.87
CA ASN A 239 1.88 13.23 11.60
C ASN A 239 1.39 11.88 12.13
N LEU A 240 2.10 10.78 11.83
CA LEU A 240 1.70 9.45 12.33
C LEU A 240 1.84 9.33 13.84
N LYS A 241 2.88 9.93 14.44
CA LYS A 241 3.02 9.98 15.91
C LYS A 241 1.89 10.78 16.57
N LYS A 242 1.44 11.88 15.96
CA LYS A 242 0.26 12.65 16.39
C LYS A 242 -1.00 11.77 16.30
N LEU A 243 -1.23 11.14 15.15
CA LEU A 243 -2.38 10.25 14.95
C LEU A 243 -2.40 9.07 15.93
N HIS A 244 -1.24 8.46 16.20
CA HIS A 244 -1.12 7.36 17.16
C HIS A 244 -1.61 7.74 18.57
N ALA A 245 -1.46 9.01 18.96
CA ALA A 245 -1.99 9.51 20.23
C ALA A 245 -3.48 9.87 20.20
N MET A 246 -4.10 9.91 19.01
CA MET A 246 -5.49 10.37 18.80
C MET A 246 -6.46 9.25 18.42
N THR A 247 -5.98 8.11 17.91
CA THR A 247 -6.84 7.03 17.39
C THR A 247 -6.25 5.64 17.62
N HIS A 248 -7.11 4.62 17.62
CA HIS A 248 -6.74 3.21 17.59
C HIS A 248 -6.73 2.62 16.18
N LEU A 249 -7.10 3.40 15.15
CA LEU A 249 -7.02 2.97 13.75
C LEU A 249 -5.58 2.61 13.37
N ARG A 250 -5.43 1.61 12.50
CA ARG A 250 -4.13 1.07 12.12
C ARG A 250 -3.34 2.07 11.28
N LEU A 251 -2.06 2.27 11.62
CA LEU A 251 -1.18 3.26 11.00
C LEU A 251 -0.07 2.62 10.16
N ILE A 252 0.25 3.21 9.01
CA ILE A 252 1.28 2.73 8.08
C ILE A 252 2.29 3.85 7.80
N GLN A 253 3.54 3.65 8.21
CA GLN A 253 4.63 4.54 7.82
C GLN A 253 5.04 4.28 6.38
N PHE A 254 4.77 5.24 5.49
CA PHE A 254 5.20 5.14 4.11
C PHE A 254 6.65 5.62 3.95
N ILE A 255 7.45 4.88 3.18
CA ILE A 255 8.88 5.09 3.03
C ILE A 255 9.19 5.18 1.54
N ALA A 256 9.68 6.36 1.13
CA ALA A 256 10.10 6.57 -0.23
C ALA A 256 11.41 5.83 -0.54
N ASP A 257 11.77 5.81 -1.81
CA ASP A 257 12.99 5.16 -2.27
C ASP A 257 14.29 5.86 -1.87
N ALA A 258 14.22 7.16 -1.65
CA ALA A 258 15.36 8.01 -1.36
C ALA A 258 14.87 9.32 -0.74
N GLY A 259 15.79 10.06 -0.13
CA GLY A 259 15.48 11.31 0.59
C GLY A 259 15.04 11.05 2.02
N ALA A 260 14.23 11.95 2.58
CA ALA A 260 13.77 11.91 3.95
C ALA A 260 12.29 12.35 4.06
N PRO A 261 11.57 11.95 5.12
CA PRO A 261 10.31 12.59 5.52
C PRO A 261 10.45 14.11 5.61
N TYR A 262 9.48 14.86 5.07
CA TYR A 262 9.62 16.32 4.98
C TYR A 262 9.60 17.01 6.34
N ASP A 263 8.81 16.50 7.29
CA ASP A 263 8.76 16.96 8.67
C ASP A 263 10.13 16.84 9.38
N LEU A 264 10.87 15.76 9.11
CA LEU A 264 12.24 15.60 9.61
C LEU A 264 13.19 16.63 8.97
N VAL A 265 13.09 16.84 7.66
CA VAL A 265 13.88 17.87 6.95
C VAL A 265 13.60 19.26 7.52
N ALA A 266 12.33 19.60 7.71
CA ALA A 266 11.92 20.89 8.27
C ALA A 266 12.41 21.09 9.71
N ALA A 267 12.54 20.01 10.48
CA ALA A 267 13.09 20.01 11.83
C ALA A 267 14.64 19.99 11.88
N GLY A 268 15.33 19.89 10.73
CA GLY A 268 16.79 19.75 10.68
C GLY A 268 17.31 18.38 11.15
N ASP A 269 16.45 17.37 11.17
CA ASP A 269 16.82 16.00 11.51
C ASP A 269 17.49 15.32 10.30
N PRO A 270 18.69 14.73 10.46
CA PRO A 270 19.45 14.16 9.35
C PRO A 270 18.93 12.81 8.87
N ARG A 271 17.99 12.18 9.59
CA ARG A 271 17.51 10.84 9.25
C ARG A 271 16.83 10.81 7.88
N THR A 272 17.12 9.74 7.16
CA THR A 272 16.64 9.49 5.80
C THR A 272 15.72 8.27 5.77
N TYR A 273 15.05 8.05 4.64
CA TYR A 273 14.32 6.82 4.40
C TYR A 273 15.22 5.57 4.40
N ASP A 274 16.52 5.70 4.20
CA ASP A 274 17.47 4.58 4.28
C ASP A 274 17.66 4.14 5.74
N ASP A 275 17.70 5.09 6.67
CA ASP A 275 17.79 4.81 8.11
C ASP A 275 16.52 4.10 8.62
N MET A 276 15.36 4.49 8.08
CA MET A 276 14.04 3.96 8.46
C MET A 276 13.84 2.48 8.10
N VAL A 277 14.52 1.98 7.05
CA VAL A 277 14.40 0.58 6.61
C VAL A 277 15.43 -0.36 7.24
N THR A 278 16.28 0.15 8.13
CA THR A 278 17.17 -0.70 8.95
C THR A 278 16.38 -1.41 10.04
N PRO A 279 16.88 -2.53 10.61
CA PRO A 279 16.22 -3.17 11.75
C PRO A 279 15.99 -2.25 12.94
N ALA A 280 16.88 -1.26 13.17
CA ALA A 280 16.70 -0.27 14.22
C ALA A 280 15.59 0.74 13.89
N GLY A 281 15.57 1.25 12.65
CA GLY A 281 14.51 2.14 12.16
C GLY A 281 13.13 1.49 12.21
N LEU A 282 13.03 0.22 11.80
CA LEU A 282 11.78 -0.55 11.86
C LEU A 282 11.29 -0.74 13.30
N ARG A 283 12.19 -1.00 14.27
CA ARG A 283 11.81 -1.03 15.70
C ARG A 283 11.37 0.33 16.23
N GLU A 284 11.88 1.44 15.69
CA GLU A 284 11.38 2.78 16.03
C GLU A 284 9.97 2.98 15.47
N ILE A 285 9.74 2.59 14.21
CA ILE A 285 8.43 2.67 13.54
C ILE A 285 7.37 1.87 14.30
N ALA A 286 7.70 0.66 14.74
CA ALA A 286 6.80 -0.22 15.50
C ALA A 286 6.29 0.37 16.83
N ARG A 287 6.83 1.51 17.28
CA ARG A 287 6.32 2.22 18.47
C ARG A 287 5.10 3.10 18.18
N TYR A 288 4.81 3.38 16.92
CA TYR A 288 3.70 4.28 16.54
C TYR A 288 2.93 3.84 15.30
N ALA A 289 3.37 2.80 14.59
CA ALA A 289 2.70 2.28 13.41
C ALA A 289 2.61 0.75 13.43
N ASP A 290 1.58 0.23 12.76
CA ASP A 290 1.27 -1.19 12.61
C ASP A 290 1.92 -1.81 11.37
N GLY A 291 2.47 -0.98 10.48
CA GLY A 291 3.14 -1.44 9.28
C GLY A 291 3.94 -0.36 8.55
N VAL A 292 4.59 -0.80 7.48
CA VAL A 292 5.33 0.04 6.55
C VAL A 292 4.79 -0.09 5.13
N GLY A 293 4.68 1.05 4.46
CA GLY A 293 4.37 1.16 3.03
C GLY A 293 5.65 1.44 2.26
N VAL A 294 6.12 0.54 1.42
CA VAL A 294 7.42 0.73 0.73
C VAL A 294 7.32 0.54 -0.76
N VAL A 295 8.13 1.29 -1.51
CA VAL A 295 8.23 1.02 -2.95
C VAL A 295 8.83 -0.37 -3.21
N THR A 296 8.39 -1.11 -4.23
CA THR A 296 8.83 -2.49 -4.46
C THR A 296 10.34 -2.64 -4.60
N ARG A 297 11.04 -1.58 -5.00
CA ARG A 297 12.50 -1.56 -5.17
C ARG A 297 13.29 -1.53 -3.86
N ARG A 298 12.65 -1.18 -2.75
CA ARG A 298 13.21 -1.37 -1.39
C ARG A 298 13.30 -2.85 -1.00
N ILE A 299 12.46 -3.69 -1.60
CA ILE A 299 12.43 -5.14 -1.35
C ILE A 299 13.22 -5.89 -2.43
N VAL A 300 13.03 -5.52 -3.69
CA VAL A 300 13.73 -6.10 -4.84
C VAL A 300 14.39 -4.98 -5.66
N PRO A 301 15.64 -4.61 -5.33
CA PRO A 301 16.38 -3.59 -6.04
C PRO A 301 16.56 -3.94 -7.53
N ARG A 302 16.87 -2.93 -8.36
CA ARG A 302 17.10 -3.11 -9.80
C ARG A 302 18.52 -2.71 -10.17
N GLY A 303 19.17 -3.54 -10.98
CA GLY A 303 20.49 -3.25 -11.52
C GLY A 303 20.43 -2.31 -12.74
N PRO A 304 21.58 -1.94 -13.32
CA PRO A 304 21.69 -0.98 -14.43
C PRO A 304 20.83 -1.29 -15.67
N HIS A 305 20.54 -2.58 -15.93
CA HIS A 305 19.70 -3.02 -17.05
C HIS A 305 18.22 -3.22 -16.68
N GLY A 306 17.82 -2.80 -15.48
CA GLY A 306 16.44 -2.92 -14.98
C GLY A 306 16.03 -4.35 -14.57
N ARG A 307 16.97 -5.31 -14.58
CA ARG A 307 16.78 -6.64 -13.98
C ARG A 307 16.79 -6.55 -12.47
N SER A 308 16.05 -7.42 -11.81
CA SER A 308 16.10 -7.49 -10.35
C SER A 308 17.47 -7.98 -9.85
N LEU A 309 17.89 -7.39 -8.74
CA LEU A 309 18.99 -7.87 -7.91
C LEU A 309 18.45 -8.86 -6.85
N PRO A 310 19.32 -9.47 -6.02
CA PRO A 310 18.88 -10.18 -4.82
C PRO A 310 17.95 -9.32 -3.96
N SER A 311 16.91 -9.93 -3.38
CA SER A 311 16.01 -9.23 -2.47
C SER A 311 16.72 -8.83 -1.19
N THR A 312 16.26 -7.74 -0.57
CA THR A 312 16.74 -7.29 0.75
C THR A 312 16.11 -8.13 1.86
N SER A 313 16.59 -7.96 3.09
CA SER A 313 15.99 -8.54 4.30
C SER A 313 14.76 -7.77 4.81
N LEU A 314 14.39 -6.66 4.17
CA LEU A 314 13.40 -5.69 4.67
C LEU A 314 12.08 -6.32 5.13
N VAL A 315 11.53 -7.26 4.36
CA VAL A 315 10.26 -7.91 4.73
C VAL A 315 10.42 -8.72 6.02
N ALA A 316 11.49 -9.52 6.11
CA ALA A 316 11.78 -10.32 7.29
C ALA A 316 12.08 -9.43 8.52
N ASP A 317 12.83 -8.35 8.34
CA ASP A 317 13.16 -7.41 9.43
C ASP A 317 11.93 -6.66 9.93
N ALA A 318 11.01 -6.29 9.03
CA ALA A 318 9.75 -5.64 9.39
C ALA A 318 8.82 -6.60 10.15
N HIS A 319 8.66 -7.84 9.66
CA HIS A 319 7.90 -8.87 10.36
C HIS A 319 8.49 -9.21 11.73
N ALA A 320 9.82 -9.24 11.86
CA ALA A 320 10.49 -9.43 13.15
C ALA A 320 10.23 -8.27 14.13
N ALA A 321 9.93 -7.08 13.63
CA ALA A 321 9.51 -5.92 14.44
C ALA A 321 7.98 -5.88 14.67
N GLY A 322 7.21 -6.86 14.17
CA GLY A 322 5.75 -6.89 14.29
C GLY A 322 5.00 -6.01 13.29
N LEU A 323 5.66 -5.53 12.23
CA LEU A 323 5.11 -4.60 11.24
C LEU A 323 4.59 -5.35 10.00
N LEU A 324 3.40 -4.97 9.53
CA LEU A 324 2.91 -5.34 8.19
C LEU A 324 3.76 -4.67 7.10
N VAL A 325 3.84 -5.30 5.92
CA VAL A 325 4.55 -4.74 4.75
C VAL A 325 3.60 -4.62 3.55
N HIS A 326 3.22 -3.38 3.23
CA HIS A 326 2.42 -3.08 2.04
C HIS A 326 3.31 -2.46 0.96
N VAL A 327 3.27 -2.99 -0.27
CA VAL A 327 4.20 -2.61 -1.33
C VAL A 327 3.56 -1.77 -2.41
N SER A 328 4.26 -0.70 -2.81
CA SER A 328 3.82 0.23 -3.85
C SER A 328 4.79 0.34 -5.03
N THR A 329 4.37 0.66 -6.24
CA THR A 329 3.05 0.34 -6.79
C THR A 329 3.28 -0.69 -7.88
N VAL A 330 2.51 -1.78 -7.84
CA VAL A 330 2.48 -2.75 -8.93
C VAL A 330 1.69 -2.15 -10.08
N ARG A 331 2.33 -2.09 -11.25
CA ARG A 331 1.78 -1.54 -12.48
C ARG A 331 2.07 -2.49 -13.62
N ALA A 332 1.06 -2.82 -14.41
CA ALA A 332 1.15 -3.88 -15.39
C ALA A 332 2.06 -3.55 -16.59
N GLN A 333 2.33 -2.27 -16.85
CA GLN A 333 3.08 -1.85 -18.03
C GLN A 333 4.55 -2.30 -17.95
N ASN A 334 5.11 -2.79 -19.05
CA ASN A 334 6.52 -3.22 -19.16
C ASN A 334 7.51 -2.20 -18.61
N GLY A 335 7.29 -0.90 -18.86
CA GLY A 335 8.14 0.18 -18.38
C GLY A 335 8.18 0.31 -16.85
N ARG A 336 7.25 -0.33 -16.14
CA ARG A 336 7.15 -0.35 -14.67
C ARG A 336 7.62 -1.67 -14.06
N LEU A 337 7.72 -2.74 -14.84
CA LEU A 337 8.18 -4.05 -14.36
C LEU A 337 9.72 -4.22 -14.43
N PRO A 338 10.31 -5.10 -13.59
CA PRO A 338 11.68 -5.57 -13.79
C PRO A 338 11.82 -6.24 -15.16
N ALA A 339 13.01 -6.17 -15.75
CA ALA A 339 13.22 -6.52 -17.15
C ALA A 339 12.84 -7.97 -17.50
N GLU A 340 13.04 -8.92 -16.59
CA GLU A 340 12.67 -10.33 -16.74
C GLU A 340 11.15 -10.59 -16.74
N TYR A 341 10.35 -9.62 -16.29
CA TYR A 341 8.88 -9.69 -16.33
C TYR A 341 8.30 -8.87 -17.48
N ARG A 342 9.13 -8.36 -18.40
CA ARG A 342 8.64 -7.64 -19.56
C ARG A 342 8.33 -8.61 -20.70
N ARG A 343 7.26 -8.34 -21.46
CA ARG A 343 6.81 -9.19 -22.57
C ARG A 343 6.61 -8.37 -23.86
N GLY A 344 6.68 -9.04 -25.01
CA GLY A 344 6.44 -8.43 -26.32
C GLY A 344 7.71 -7.91 -27.03
N ASP A 345 7.53 -7.37 -28.23
CA ASP A 345 8.62 -6.86 -29.08
C ASP A 345 9.13 -5.51 -28.57
N ARG A 346 10.42 -5.44 -28.24
CA ARG A 346 11.10 -4.22 -27.76
C ARG A 346 11.18 -3.12 -28.82
N ARG A 347 10.97 -3.45 -30.10
CA ARG A 347 10.96 -2.50 -31.21
C ARG A 347 9.61 -1.81 -31.40
N ASP A 348 8.53 -2.31 -30.80
CA ASP A 348 7.24 -1.61 -30.80
C ASP A 348 7.40 -0.29 -30.03
N PRO A 349 7.09 0.89 -30.61
CA PRO A 349 7.14 2.17 -29.91
C PRO A 349 6.28 2.20 -28.63
N ARG A 350 5.25 1.35 -28.54
CA ARG A 350 4.36 1.19 -27.39
C ARG A 350 4.86 0.16 -26.39
N TYR A 351 5.99 -0.51 -26.64
CA TYR A 351 6.51 -1.60 -25.79
C TYR A 351 6.46 -1.27 -24.31
N ARG A 352 6.83 -0.04 -23.93
CA ARG A 352 6.85 0.39 -22.52
C ARG A 352 5.47 0.51 -21.86
N SER A 353 4.41 0.77 -22.63
CA SER A 353 3.03 0.88 -22.13
C SER A 353 2.24 -0.42 -22.23
N LEU A 354 2.66 -1.36 -23.08
CA LEU A 354 2.07 -2.69 -23.16
C LEU A 354 2.22 -3.48 -21.84
N PRO A 355 1.24 -4.35 -21.50
CA PRO A 355 1.31 -5.16 -20.30
C PRO A 355 2.42 -6.21 -20.39
N GLY A 356 3.13 -6.40 -19.26
CA GLY A 356 4.10 -7.49 -19.08
C GLY A 356 3.57 -8.62 -18.21
N ASP A 357 4.48 -9.42 -17.66
CA ASP A 357 4.19 -10.52 -16.74
C ASP A 357 3.92 -10.05 -15.32
N THR A 358 2.77 -9.42 -15.12
CA THR A 358 2.37 -8.90 -13.81
C THR A 358 2.14 -10.02 -12.81
N ALA A 359 1.60 -11.17 -13.25
CA ALA A 359 1.35 -12.32 -12.38
C ALA A 359 2.66 -12.95 -11.86
N GLY A 360 3.66 -13.13 -12.73
CA GLY A 360 4.99 -13.60 -12.32
C GLY A 360 5.67 -12.66 -11.34
N TRP A 361 5.49 -11.35 -11.53
CA TRP A 361 6.01 -10.34 -10.63
C TRP A 361 5.33 -10.36 -9.25
N LEU A 362 3.99 -10.41 -9.23
CA LEU A 362 3.19 -10.58 -8.01
C LEU A 362 3.56 -11.86 -7.27
N GLY A 363 3.77 -12.96 -8.00
CA GLY A 363 4.19 -14.23 -7.41
C GLY A 363 5.54 -14.16 -6.71
N ARG A 364 6.49 -13.38 -7.24
CA ARG A 364 7.76 -13.13 -6.55
C ARG A 364 7.56 -12.33 -5.27
N LEU A 365 6.75 -11.27 -5.29
CA LEU A 365 6.45 -10.48 -4.10
C LEU A 365 5.73 -11.32 -3.02
N CYS A 366 4.77 -12.17 -3.42
CA CYS A 366 4.09 -13.07 -2.49
C CYS A 366 5.04 -14.04 -1.79
N ARG A 367 5.98 -14.64 -2.55
CA ARG A 367 6.99 -15.54 -1.96
C ARG A 367 7.94 -14.84 -0.99
N LEU A 368 8.10 -13.53 -1.12
CA LEU A 368 8.87 -12.72 -0.18
C LEU A 368 8.08 -12.36 1.09
N GLY A 369 6.78 -12.66 1.15
CA GLY A 369 5.94 -12.46 2.33
C GLY A 369 5.34 -11.07 2.45
N VAL A 370 5.10 -10.36 1.35
CA VAL A 370 4.41 -9.04 1.45
C VAL A 370 2.96 -9.22 1.91
N ASP A 371 2.46 -8.33 2.77
CA ASP A 371 1.12 -8.44 3.37
C ASP A 371 0.05 -7.70 2.55
N GLY A 372 0.45 -6.70 1.77
CA GLY A 372 -0.47 -5.91 0.95
C GLY A 372 0.19 -5.38 -0.32
N ILE A 373 -0.60 -5.20 -1.38
CA ILE A 373 -0.13 -4.75 -2.69
C ILE A 373 -0.97 -3.58 -3.15
N PHE A 374 -0.34 -2.42 -3.29
CA PHE A 374 -0.91 -1.29 -4.01
C PHE A 374 -0.81 -1.54 -5.52
N ALA A 375 -1.94 -1.55 -6.21
CA ALA A 375 -2.02 -1.76 -7.65
C ALA A 375 -2.88 -0.70 -8.34
N ASP A 376 -2.42 -0.20 -9.49
CA ASP A 376 -3.20 0.71 -10.34
C ASP A 376 -4.32 -0.03 -11.09
N ASP A 377 -4.20 -1.36 -11.22
CA ASP A 377 -5.22 -2.26 -11.80
C ASP A 377 -5.50 -3.40 -10.79
N PRO A 378 -6.52 -3.24 -9.93
CA PRO A 378 -6.86 -4.22 -8.91
C PRO A 378 -7.29 -5.58 -9.49
N GLY A 379 -7.94 -5.58 -10.66
CA GLY A 379 -8.37 -6.81 -11.34
C GLY A 379 -7.18 -7.66 -11.78
N VAL A 380 -6.19 -7.04 -12.42
CA VAL A 380 -4.94 -7.72 -12.78
C VAL A 380 -4.20 -8.20 -11.54
N ALA A 381 -4.16 -7.40 -10.47
CA ALA A 381 -3.53 -7.80 -9.22
C ALA A 381 -4.23 -9.03 -8.60
N ARG A 382 -5.56 -8.99 -8.49
CA ARG A 382 -6.36 -10.08 -7.94
C ARG A 382 -6.17 -11.37 -8.72
N ALA A 383 -6.35 -11.31 -10.04
CA ALA A 383 -6.19 -12.46 -10.92
C ALA A 383 -4.76 -13.03 -10.84
N GLY A 384 -3.74 -12.17 -10.80
CA GLY A 384 -2.36 -12.58 -10.63
C GLY A 384 -2.11 -13.34 -9.31
N LEU A 385 -2.66 -12.85 -8.19
CA LEU A 385 -2.56 -13.51 -6.89
C LEU A 385 -3.30 -14.85 -6.87
N ASP A 386 -4.47 -14.94 -7.50
CA ASP A 386 -5.25 -16.18 -7.58
C ASP A 386 -4.53 -17.25 -8.39
N LEU A 387 -3.88 -16.87 -9.50
CA LEU A 387 -3.04 -17.77 -10.29
C LEU A 387 -1.83 -18.29 -9.50
N VAL A 388 -1.15 -17.41 -8.76
CA VAL A 388 -0.02 -17.79 -7.90
C VAL A 388 -0.44 -18.81 -6.84
N ARG A 389 -1.63 -18.61 -6.24
CA ARG A 389 -2.20 -19.54 -5.27
C ARG A 389 -2.57 -20.88 -5.89
N ALA A 390 -3.20 -20.87 -7.07
CA ALA A 390 -3.58 -22.09 -7.77
C ALA A 390 -2.36 -22.95 -8.17
N ALA A 391 -1.23 -22.31 -8.50
CA ALA A 391 0.03 -22.99 -8.81
C ALA A 391 0.75 -23.58 -7.57
N HIS A 392 0.37 -23.14 -6.36
CA HIS A 392 0.94 -23.57 -5.09
C HIS A 392 -0.17 -23.81 -4.06
N PRO A 393 -1.04 -24.81 -4.26
CA PRO A 393 -2.12 -25.09 -3.30
C PRO A 393 -1.49 -25.38 -1.93
N ALA A 394 -1.94 -24.66 -0.90
CA ALA A 394 -1.61 -25.00 0.47
C ALA A 394 -1.95 -26.48 0.69
N ALA A 395 -1.00 -27.25 1.21
CA ALA A 395 -1.25 -28.66 1.52
C ALA A 395 -2.47 -28.73 2.44
N VAL A 396 -3.55 -29.33 1.95
CA VAL A 396 -4.73 -29.64 2.74
C VAL A 396 -4.24 -30.44 3.94
N ARG A 397 -4.36 -29.90 5.16
CA ARG A 397 -4.17 -30.70 6.37
C ARG A 397 -5.15 -31.87 6.28
N PRO A 398 -4.71 -33.13 6.34
CA PRO A 398 -5.65 -34.23 6.50
C PRO A 398 -6.43 -33.95 7.80
N THR A 399 -7.74 -33.82 7.69
CA THR A 399 -8.63 -33.87 8.84
C THR A 399 -8.42 -35.21 9.54
N GLY A 400 -8.40 -35.16 10.87
CA GLY A 400 -7.78 -36.15 11.74
C GLY A 400 -8.15 -37.61 11.48
N ALA A 401 -7.15 -38.46 11.64
CA ALA A 401 -7.35 -39.78 12.20
C ALA A 401 -7.63 -39.59 13.70
N ASP A 402 -8.89 -39.41 14.07
CA ASP A 402 -9.31 -39.54 15.46
C ASP A 402 -9.36 -41.01 15.82
N GLY A 403 -8.41 -41.41 16.67
CA GLY A 403 -8.47 -42.65 17.43
C GLY A 403 -9.76 -42.69 18.25
N GLY A 404 -10.41 -43.85 18.20
CA GLY A 404 -11.75 -44.06 18.74
C GLY A 404 -11.91 -43.71 20.23
N ALA A 405 -13.03 -43.08 20.52
CA ALA A 405 -13.75 -43.27 21.77
C ALA A 405 -15.25 -43.32 21.45
N THR A 406 -15.81 -44.52 21.61
CA THR A 406 -17.23 -44.87 21.58
C THR A 406 -18.13 -43.83 22.28
N ARG A 407 -19.18 -43.38 21.60
CA ARG A 407 -20.45 -43.01 22.25
C ARG A 407 -21.65 -43.22 21.33
N ALA A 408 -22.74 -43.58 21.98
CA ALA A 408 -23.92 -44.26 21.48
C ALA A 408 -24.77 -43.44 20.49
N ALA A 409 -25.53 -44.20 19.71
CA ALA A 409 -26.51 -43.76 18.73
C ALA A 409 -27.57 -42.81 19.31
N GLY A 410 -27.89 -41.77 18.54
CA GLY A 410 -29.06 -40.92 18.72
C GLY A 410 -29.51 -40.43 17.34
N ALA A 411 -30.63 -40.98 16.87
CA ALA A 411 -31.23 -40.66 15.59
C ALA A 411 -31.76 -39.21 15.55
N ALA A 412 -31.50 -38.50 14.45
CA ALA A 412 -32.19 -37.25 14.13
C ALA A 412 -32.42 -37.12 12.61
N VAL A 413 -33.65 -37.48 12.26
CA VAL A 413 -34.48 -37.10 11.11
C VAL A 413 -33.97 -35.95 10.22
N THR A 414 -33.75 -36.26 8.95
CA THR A 414 -33.68 -35.30 7.84
C THR A 414 -35.06 -34.71 7.56
N ARG A 415 -35.16 -33.37 7.49
CA ARG A 415 -36.32 -32.69 6.91
C ARG A 415 -35.93 -32.06 5.58
N ASP A 416 -36.35 -32.71 4.50
CA ASP A 416 -36.40 -32.16 3.15
C ASP A 416 -37.40 -31.00 3.09
N VAL A 417 -36.94 -29.83 2.65
CA VAL A 417 -37.81 -28.71 2.27
C VAL A 417 -37.98 -28.75 0.75
N ARG A 418 -39.15 -29.24 0.29
CA ARG A 418 -39.57 -29.12 -1.11
C ARG A 418 -40.24 -27.76 -1.32
N ILE A 419 -39.65 -26.93 -2.18
CA ILE A 419 -40.28 -25.72 -2.71
C ILE A 419 -41.28 -26.13 -3.80
N ARG A 420 -42.54 -25.72 -3.64
CA ARG A 420 -43.63 -25.96 -4.60
C ARG A 420 -43.81 -24.70 -5.45
N VAL A 421 -43.48 -24.79 -6.74
CA VAL A 421 -43.80 -23.75 -7.73
C VAL A 421 -45.14 -24.12 -8.36
N THR A 422 -46.17 -23.31 -8.16
CA THR A 422 -47.45 -23.41 -8.87
C THR A 422 -47.43 -22.50 -10.09
N GLY A 423 -47.29 -23.08 -11.28
CA GLY A 423 -47.53 -22.40 -12.55
C GLY A 423 -48.91 -22.78 -13.08
N ALA A 424 -49.81 -21.80 -13.17
CA ALA A 424 -51.03 -21.91 -13.97
C ALA A 424 -50.71 -21.42 -15.39
N GLY A 425 -50.95 -22.28 -16.38
CA GLY A 425 -50.78 -21.96 -17.78
C GLY A 425 -51.94 -21.15 -18.34
N ALA A 426 -51.64 -20.32 -19.34
CA ALA A 426 -52.57 -19.99 -20.42
C ALA A 426 -51.76 -19.73 -21.69
N SER A 427 -52.09 -20.53 -22.70
CA SER A 427 -51.62 -20.50 -24.09
C SER A 427 -52.10 -19.27 -24.86
N GLY A 428 -51.27 -18.74 -25.75
CA GLY A 428 -51.68 -17.75 -26.75
C GLY A 428 -50.55 -17.40 -27.70
N THR A 429 -50.80 -17.55 -29.00
CA THR A 429 -49.87 -17.62 -30.12
C THR A 429 -49.37 -16.28 -30.70
N ARG A 430 -48.13 -16.34 -31.23
CA ARG A 430 -47.58 -15.68 -32.45
C ARG A 430 -47.29 -14.16 -32.51
N ALA A 431 -46.00 -13.92 -32.79
CA ALA A 431 -45.42 -13.13 -33.90
C ALA A 431 -45.33 -11.60 -33.81
N ASP A 432 -44.07 -11.16 -33.83
CA ASP A 432 -43.44 -10.03 -34.54
C ASP A 432 -43.90 -8.58 -34.37
N GLU A 433 -42.86 -7.72 -34.47
CA GLU A 433 -42.82 -6.26 -34.71
C GLU A 433 -42.63 -5.31 -33.51
N ASP A 434 -41.41 -4.77 -33.44
CA ASP A 434 -41.05 -3.42 -32.96
C ASP A 434 -41.35 -2.43 -34.12
N PRO A 435 -41.96 -1.24 -33.92
CA PRO A 435 -41.17 -0.07 -33.52
C PRO A 435 -41.91 1.05 -32.73
N LEU A 436 -41.14 1.71 -31.84
CA LEU A 436 -41.08 3.17 -31.59
C LEU A 436 -42.34 4.07 -31.55
N LYS A 437 -42.34 4.91 -30.48
CA LYS A 437 -43.04 6.19 -30.25
C LYS A 437 -44.45 6.11 -29.63
N ARG A 438 -44.54 6.56 -28.38
CA ARG A 438 -45.44 7.66 -27.96
C ARG A 438 -45.05 8.15 -26.57
N GLY A 439 -44.88 9.46 -26.47
CA GLY A 439 -44.70 10.15 -25.19
C GLY A 439 -45.99 10.11 -24.37
N GLY A 440 -45.82 10.09 -23.06
CA GLY A 440 -46.92 10.12 -22.10
C GLY A 440 -46.38 10.44 -20.71
N SER A 441 -46.51 11.70 -20.33
CA SER A 441 -46.33 12.19 -18.95
C SER A 441 -47.16 11.36 -17.98
N LEU A 442 -46.56 10.83 -16.91
CA LEU A 442 -47.31 10.45 -15.70
C LEU A 442 -46.59 10.94 -14.44
N ARG A 443 -47.33 11.79 -13.72
CA ARG A 443 -47.00 12.32 -12.40
C ARG A 443 -47.07 11.23 -11.34
N ARG A 444 -46.16 11.34 -10.37
CA ARG A 444 -46.21 11.00 -8.93
C ARG A 444 -47.14 9.85 -8.48
N ARG A 445 -46.55 8.89 -7.74
CA ARG A 445 -46.94 8.62 -6.35
C ARG A 445 -45.74 8.23 -5.51
N VAL A 446 -45.61 8.93 -4.39
CA VAL A 446 -44.76 8.63 -3.24
C VAL A 446 -45.63 7.79 -2.33
N ASP A 447 -45.21 6.58 -2.00
CA ASP A 447 -45.79 5.84 -0.88
C ASP A 447 -44.69 5.61 0.16
N THR A 448 -44.86 6.35 1.25
CA THR A 448 -44.19 6.19 2.53
C THR A 448 -44.61 4.83 3.12
N ILE A 449 -43.66 4.01 3.55
CA ILE A 449 -43.93 2.88 4.44
C ILE A 449 -43.13 3.08 5.71
N THR A 450 -43.85 3.40 6.78
CA THR A 450 -43.41 3.29 8.17
C THR A 450 -44.12 2.09 8.77
N ALA A 451 -43.35 1.14 9.27
CA ALA A 451 -43.58 0.35 10.49
C ALA A 451 -42.26 -0.36 10.83
#